data_AF-A0AAV3QGC6-F1
#
_entry.id   AF-A0AAV3QGC6-F1
#
_cell.length_a   1.000
_cell.length_b   1.000
_cell.length_c   1.000
_cell.angle_alpha   90.00
_cell.angle_beta   90.00
_cell.angle_gamma   90.00
#
_symmetry.space_group_name_H-M   'P 1'
#
loop_
_entity.id
_entity.type
_entity.pdbx_description
1 polymer ?
#
loop_
_entity_poly.entity_id
_entity_poly.type
_entity_poly.pdbx_seq_one_letter_code
_entity_poly.pdbx_strand_id
1 'polypeptide(L)'
;MGLIRSDEWVVMLDEKGLDVGSEQMASLIGDAGNSGSSSLLFCIGGPYGHGKQLRERANTSIRLSSLVLNHEIALVVLMEQLYRSWTILKGQKYHH
;
A
#
# COMPACT_ATOMS: atom_id res chain seq x y z
N MET A 1 -9.76 10.63 13.41
CA MET A 1 -9.04 10.74 12.12
C MET A 1 -7.93 11.81 12.13
N GLY A 2 -7.32 12.09 13.29
CA GLY A 2 -6.31 13.17 13.41
C GLY A 2 -4.89 12.79 12.97
N LEU A 3 -4.67 11.56 12.50
CA LEU A 3 -3.36 11.05 12.10
C LEU A 3 -3.11 11.11 10.58
N ILE A 4 -4.17 11.28 9.78
CA ILE A 4 -4.09 11.30 8.30
C ILE A 4 -4.52 12.69 7.85
N ARG A 5 -3.61 13.44 7.23
CA ARG A 5 -3.90 14.77 6.65
C ARG A 5 -4.55 14.62 5.28
N SER A 6 -5.20 15.66 4.78
CA SER A 6 -5.94 15.63 3.50
C SER A 6 -5.04 15.54 2.27
N ASP A 7 -3.80 15.99 2.39
CA ASP A 7 -2.80 16.07 1.32
C ASP A 7 -1.92 14.82 1.19
N GLU A 8 -2.13 13.81 2.03
CA GLU A 8 -1.38 12.55 2.00
C GLU A 8 -2.05 11.54 1.05
N TRP A 9 -1.25 10.72 0.37
CA TRP A 9 -1.76 9.63 -0.45
C TRP A 9 -1.92 8.38 0.42
N VAL A 10 -3.14 7.87 0.54
CA VAL A 10 -3.48 6.78 1.46
C VAL A 10 -3.76 5.49 0.69
N VAL A 11 -2.93 4.48 0.94
CA VAL A 11 -3.10 3.11 0.46
C VAL A 11 -3.63 2.27 1.61
N MET A 12 -4.85 1.77 1.45
CA MET A 12 -5.45 0.86 2.43
C MET A 12 -5.15 -0.59 2.02
N LEU A 13 -4.61 -1.39 2.95
CA LEU A 13 -4.49 -2.83 2.77
C LEU A 13 -5.79 -3.51 3.19
N ASP A 14 -6.43 -4.18 2.25
CA ASP A 14 -7.73 -4.83 2.44
C ASP A 14 -7.81 -6.08 1.56
N GLU A 15 -8.38 -7.16 2.10
CA GLU A 15 -8.55 -8.45 1.39
C GLU A 15 -9.40 -8.35 0.10
N LYS A 16 -10.24 -7.31 -0.01
CA LYS A 16 -11.09 -7.00 -1.16
C LYS A 16 -10.50 -5.88 -2.03
N GLY A 17 -9.29 -5.42 -1.74
CA GLY A 17 -8.58 -4.44 -2.54
C GLY A 17 -8.21 -4.97 -3.93
N LEU A 18 -7.69 -4.08 -4.76
CA LEU A 18 -7.17 -4.42 -6.08
C LEU A 18 -6.03 -5.43 -5.96
N ASP A 19 -6.03 -6.41 -6.86
CA ASP A 19 -4.91 -7.31 -7.04
C ASP A 19 -3.81 -6.59 -7.80
N VAL A 20 -2.66 -6.36 -7.15
CA VAL A 20 -1.56 -5.60 -7.72
C VAL A 20 -0.31 -6.47 -7.78
N GLY A 21 0.28 -6.56 -8.97
CA GLY A 21 1.60 -7.16 -9.17
C GLY A 21 2.72 -6.20 -8.74
N SER A 22 3.94 -6.74 -8.61
CA SER A 22 5.12 -5.96 -8.18
C SER A 22 5.38 -4.70 -9.03
N GLU A 23 5.25 -4.79 -10.36
CA GLU A 23 5.42 -3.65 -11.26
C GLU A 23 4.34 -2.57 -11.06
N GLN A 24 3.10 -2.99 -10.79
CA GLN A 24 1.99 -2.08 -10.51
C GLN A 24 2.15 -1.42 -9.14
N MET A 25 2.65 -2.15 -8.14
CA MET A 25 3.01 -1.60 -6.83
C MET A 25 4.13 -0.55 -6.96
N ALA A 26 5.14 -0.82 -7.79
CA ALA A 26 6.19 0.14 -8.10
C ALA A 26 5.64 1.40 -8.79
N SER A 27 4.77 1.23 -9.80
CA SER A 27 4.09 2.35 -10.46
C SER A 27 3.29 3.18 -9.46
N LEU A 28 2.49 2.54 -8.59
CA LEU A 28 1.67 3.21 -7.58
C LEU A 28 2.53 4.09 -6.65
N ILE A 29 3.68 3.57 -6.21
CA ILE A 29 4.61 4.32 -5.36
C ILE A 29 5.24 5.49 -6.13
N GLY A 30 5.62 5.28 -7.40
CA GLY A 30 6.13 6.34 -8.26
C GLY A 30 5.10 7.45 -8.52
N ASP A 31 3.85 7.08 -8.81
CA ASP A 31 2.75 7.99 -9.06
C ASP A 31 2.42 8.82 -7.81
N ALA A 32 2.42 8.20 -6.63
CA ALA A 32 2.26 8.91 -5.36
C ALA A 32 3.42 9.89 -5.08
N GLY A 33 4.64 9.61 -5.54
CA GLY A 33 5.75 10.55 -5.48
C GLY A 33 5.58 11.75 -6.41
N ASN A 34 4.87 11.58 -7.53
CA ASN A 34 4.64 12.61 -8.54
C ASN A 34 3.34 13.40 -8.32
N SER A 35 2.44 12.95 -7.44
CA SER A 35 1.12 13.56 -7.21
C SER A 35 1.16 14.91 -6.49
N GLY A 36 2.31 15.30 -5.94
CA GLY A 36 2.43 16.44 -5.02
C GLY A 36 1.90 16.17 -3.61
N SER A 37 1.59 14.91 -3.29
CA SER A 37 1.21 14.51 -1.93
C SER A 37 2.36 14.68 -0.95
N SER A 38 2.08 15.11 0.29
CA SER A 38 3.14 15.32 1.29
C SER A 38 3.72 14.03 1.86
N SER A 39 2.99 12.93 1.79
CA SER A 39 3.45 11.60 2.18
C SER A 39 2.64 10.49 1.49
N LEU A 40 3.22 9.28 1.44
CA LEU A 40 2.54 8.05 1.07
C LEU A 40 2.36 7.18 2.33
N LEU A 41 1.11 6.86 2.65
CA LEU A 41 0.73 6.10 3.84
C LEU A 41 0.17 4.75 3.45
N PHE A 42 0.68 3.68 4.06
CA PHE A 42 0.08 2.34 3.99
C PHE A 42 -0.63 2.03 5.30
N CYS A 43 -1.91 1.68 5.23
CA CYS A 43 -2.73 1.36 6.40
C CYS A 43 -3.01 -0.14 6.48
N ILE A 44 -2.49 -0.78 7.53
CA ILE A 44 -2.77 -2.19 7.88
C ILE A 44 -3.90 -2.23 8.90
N GLY A 45 -4.94 -3.01 8.62
CA GLY A 45 -6.10 -3.15 9.50
C GLY A 45 -5.77 -4.03 10.71
N GLY A 46 -6.45 -3.77 11.83
CA GLY A 46 -6.47 -4.69 12.96
C GLY A 46 -7.33 -5.94 12.68
N PRO A 47 -7.62 -6.76 13.71
CA PRO A 47 -8.37 -8.01 13.55
C PRO A 47 -9.76 -7.86 12.91
N TYR A 48 -10.37 -6.68 13.02
CA TYR A 48 -11.69 -6.35 12.45
C TYR A 48 -11.60 -5.53 11.14
N GLY A 49 -10.40 -5.36 10.60
CA GLY A 49 -10.14 -4.55 9.41
C GLY A 49 -10.29 -3.05 9.66
N HIS A 50 -10.61 -2.32 8.58
CA HIS A 50 -10.70 -0.86 8.57
C HIS A 50 -12.13 -0.34 8.76
N GLY A 51 -12.27 0.73 9.55
CA GLY A 51 -13.53 1.45 9.71
C GLY A 51 -13.93 2.26 8.47
N LYS A 52 -15.22 2.58 8.36
CA LYS A 52 -15.82 3.29 7.20
C LYS A 52 -15.07 4.57 6.81
N GLN A 53 -14.70 5.37 7.81
CA GLN A 53 -13.99 6.63 7.58
C GLN A 53 -12.69 6.41 6.79
N LEU A 54 -11.86 5.44 7.19
CA LEU A 54 -10.60 5.18 6.47
C LEU A 54 -10.84 4.65 5.06
N ARG A 55 -11.86 3.80 4.88
CA ARG A 55 -12.26 3.30 3.55
C ARG A 55 -12.64 4.44 2.61
N GLU A 56 -13.39 5.43 3.11
CA GLU A 56 -13.78 6.62 2.35
C GLU A 56 -12.60 7.57 2.10
N ARG A 57 -11.64 7.62 3.03
CA ARG A 57 -10.44 8.46 2.90
C ARG A 57 -9.37 7.85 2.00
N ALA A 58 -9.30 6.54 1.86
CA ALA A 58 -8.24 5.88 1.09
C ALA A 58 -8.26 6.33 -0.38
N ASN A 59 -7.11 6.69 -0.92
CA ASN A 59 -6.94 6.99 -2.34
C ASN A 59 -6.99 5.71 -3.17
N THR A 60 -6.49 4.60 -2.61
CA THR A 60 -6.52 3.29 -3.23
C THR A 60 -6.59 2.18 -2.17
N SER A 61 -7.15 1.04 -2.56
CA SER A 61 -7.24 -0.14 -1.73
C SER A 61 -6.61 -1.30 -2.49
N ILE A 62 -5.64 -1.97 -1.88
CA ILE A 62 -4.93 -3.10 -2.48
C ILE A 62 -4.97 -4.32 -1.56
N ARG A 63 -4.94 -5.51 -2.15
CA ARG A 63 -4.79 -6.77 -1.41
C ARG A 63 -3.36 -7.29 -1.56
N LEU A 64 -2.81 -7.84 -0.47
CA LEU A 64 -1.48 -8.48 -0.50
C LEU A 64 -1.55 -9.96 -0.92
N SER A 65 -2.73 -10.57 -0.84
CA SER A 65 -2.95 -11.98 -1.14
C SER A 65 -4.43 -12.27 -1.38
N SER A 66 -4.72 -13.43 -1.99
CA SER A 66 -6.04 -14.08 -1.94
C SER A 66 -6.33 -14.74 -0.59
N LEU A 67 -5.30 -14.95 0.23
CA LEU A 67 -5.43 -15.49 1.58
C LEU A 67 -5.58 -14.36 2.60
N VAL A 68 -6.31 -14.64 3.68
CA VAL A 68 -6.35 -13.75 4.84
C VAL A 68 -5.02 -13.87 5.59
N LEU A 69 -4.29 -12.76 5.68
CA LEU A 69 -3.03 -12.68 6.40
C LEU A 69 -3.26 -12.09 7.80
N ASN A 70 -2.60 -12.64 8.81
CA ASN A 70 -2.45 -11.95 10.08
C ASN A 70 -1.76 -10.59 9.83
N HIS A 71 -2.17 -9.54 10.53
CA HIS A 71 -1.64 -8.18 10.37
C HIS A 71 -0.10 -8.07 10.53
N GLU A 72 0.53 -8.88 11.39
CA GLU A 72 1.99 -8.94 11.54
C GLU A 72 2.65 -9.52 10.28
N ILE A 73 2.07 -10.57 9.70
CA ILE A 73 2.56 -11.17 8.45
C ILE A 73 2.30 -10.22 7.27
N ALA A 74 1.15 -9.56 7.24
CA ALA A 74 0.85 -8.55 6.24
C ALA A 74 1.87 -7.39 6.26
N LEU A 75 2.34 -6.97 7.44
CA LEU A 75 3.39 -5.99 7.58
C LEU A 75 4.72 -6.48 6.98
N VAL A 76 5.12 -7.72 7.25
CA VAL A 76 6.36 -8.30 6.69
C VAL A 76 6.28 -8.39 5.17
N VAL A 77 5.15 -8.86 4.63
CA VAL A 77 4.93 -8.95 3.18
C VAL A 77 4.95 -7.55 2.55
N LEU A 78 4.28 -6.57 3.16
CA LEU A 78 4.31 -5.19 2.68
C LEU A 78 5.73 -4.65 2.64
N MET A 79 6.52 -4.83 3.71
CA MET A 79 7.90 -4.33 3.77
C MET A 79 8.78 -4.91 2.65
N GLU A 80 8.65 -6.21 2.37
CA GLU A 80 9.36 -6.83 1.26
C GLU A 80 8.91 -6.26 -0.10
N GLN A 81 7.60 -6.08 -0.30
CA GLN A 81 7.06 -5.50 -1.53
C GLN A 81 7.45 -4.02 -1.72
N LEU A 82 7.58 -3.24 -0.65
CA LEU A 82 8.10 -1.88 -0.69
C LEU A 82 9.58 -1.86 -1.11
N TYR A 83 10.39 -2.75 -0.54
CA TYR A 83 11.80 -2.90 -0.92
C TYR A 83 11.96 -3.29 -2.39
N ARG A 84 11.19 -4.27 -2.85
CA ARG A 84 11.11 -4.71 -4.24
C ARG A 84 10.70 -3.58 -5.17
N SER A 85 9.62 -2.88 -4.85
CA SER A 85 9.12 -1.75 -5.63
C SER A 85 10.16 -0.65 -5.78
N TRP A 86 10.87 -0.33 -4.69
CA TRP A 86 11.94 0.66 -4.73
C TRP A 86 13.11 0.22 -5.62
N THR A 87 13.42 -1.08 -5.63
CA THR A 87 14.48 -1.62 -6.50
C THR A 87 14.09 -1.54 -7.98
N ILE A 88 12.82 -1.86 -8.30
CA ILE A 88 12.25 -1.69 -9.64
C ILE A 88 12.33 -0.21 -10.08
N LEU A 89 11.87 0.72 -9.23
CA LEU A 89 11.89 2.17 -9.52
C LEU A 89 13.30 2.72 -9.79
N LYS A 90 14.34 2.13 -9.19
CA LYS A 90 15.73 2.52 -9.44
C LYS A 90 16.30 1.99 -10.76
N GLY A 91 15.50 1.29 -11.58
CA GLY A 91 15.95 0.64 -12.79
C GLY A 91 16.97 -0.48 -12.53
N GLN A 92 17.10 -0.93 -11.28
CA GLN A 92 17.89 -2.11 -10.96
C GLN A 92 17.04 -3.32 -11.34
N LYS A 93 17.64 -4.31 -12.01
CA LYS A 93 16.94 -5.57 -12.30
C LYS A 93 16.59 -6.23 -10.97
N TYR A 94 15.36 -6.04 -10.51
CA TYR A 94 14.79 -6.87 -9.47
C TYR A 94 14.17 -8.10 -10.14
N HIS A 95 15.06 -8.98 -10.63
CA HIS A 95 14.93 -10.44 -10.64
C HIS A 95 15.92 -11.10 -11.62
N HIS A 96 16.55 -12.17 -11.13
CA HIS A 96 16.53 -13.44 -11.86
C HIS A 96 15.14 -14.05 -11.70
#